data_AF-A0A7Y0VXL8-F1
#
_entry.id   AF-A0A7Y0VXL8-F1
#
_cell.length_a   1.000
_cell.length_b   1.000
_cell.length_c   1.000
_cell.angle_alpha   90.00
_cell.angle_beta   90.00
_cell.angle_gamma   90.00
#
_symmetry.space_group_name_H-M   'P 1'
#
loop_
_entity.id
_entity.type
_entity.pdbx_description
1 polymer ?
#
loop_
_entity_poly.entity_id
_entity_poly.type
_entity_poly.pdbx_seq_one_letter_code
_entity_poly.pdbx_strand_id
1 'polypeptide(L)'
;MPSEKYPPAICRSPVIDYLAGIGSHAVMILTFRHSGEELRSISSRHTAGLMAVAVGIVVACTHFAPSSNSTHSLVSCALFALLIAAVLRTFGMHAVAGYATFLVVTDPVALVGRYLPMGDLTDAVFSFWCLAALSIYGGKCAKNRMESPQ
;
A
#
# COMPACT_ATOMS: atom_id res chain seq x y z
N MET A 1 35.33 31.65 23.40
CA MET A 1 34.15 31.25 22.62
C MET A 1 34.43 29.90 21.97
N PRO A 2 33.88 28.78 22.46
CA PRO A 2 33.97 27.49 21.78
C PRO A 2 32.70 27.22 20.96
N SER A 3 32.94 26.87 19.70
CA SER A 3 32.02 26.55 18.61
C SER A 3 30.83 25.66 19.01
N GLU A 4 29.60 26.14 18.78
CA GLU A 4 28.41 25.28 18.67
C GLU A 4 28.63 24.31 17.50
N LYS A 5 28.84 23.02 17.82
CA LYS A 5 28.70 21.93 16.85
C LYS A 5 27.22 21.72 16.63
N TYR A 6 26.61 22.46 15.71
CA TYR A 6 25.34 22.04 15.14
C TYR A 6 25.54 20.64 14.56
N PRO A 7 24.74 19.63 14.95
CA PRO A 7 24.75 18.36 14.24
C PRO A 7 24.45 18.67 12.76
N PRO A 8 25.13 18.01 11.79
CA PRO A 8 24.83 18.27 10.39
C PRO A 8 23.34 18.03 10.20
N ALA A 9 22.61 19.06 9.76
CA ALA A 9 21.24 18.92 9.36
C ALA A 9 21.22 17.79 8.32
N ILE A 10 20.65 16.64 8.70
CA ILE A 10 20.51 15.52 7.78
C ILE A 10 19.56 16.05 6.70
N CYS A 11 20.11 16.46 5.55
CA CYS A 11 19.36 16.78 4.36
C CYS A 11 18.68 15.50 3.86
N ARG A 12 17.60 15.07 4.54
CA ARG A 12 16.73 14.04 4.01
C ARG A 12 16.02 14.65 2.81
N SER A 13 16.15 13.96 1.68
CA SER A 13 15.40 14.33 0.48
C SER A 13 13.89 14.21 0.78
N PRO A 14 13.06 15.18 0.36
CA PRO A 14 11.61 15.10 0.51
C PRO A 14 11.01 13.80 -0.05
N VAL A 15 11.65 13.23 -1.07
CA VAL A 15 11.28 11.95 -1.68
C VAL A 15 11.52 10.78 -0.72
N ILE A 16 12.63 10.79 0.02
CA ILE A 16 12.96 9.72 0.97
C ILE A 16 11.97 9.73 2.14
N ASP A 17 11.64 10.91 2.67
CA ASP A 17 10.65 11.02 3.75
C ASP A 17 9.26 10.59 3.29
N TYR A 18 8.90 10.90 2.03
CA TYR A 18 7.65 10.44 1.44
C TYR A 18 7.60 8.91 1.29
N LEU A 19 8.66 8.29 0.75
CA LEU A 19 8.77 6.82 0.64
C LEU A 19 8.79 6.14 2.01
N ALA A 20 9.48 6.72 2.99
CA ALA A 20 9.48 6.24 4.37
C ALA A 20 8.08 6.32 5.00
N GLY A 21 7.33 7.38 4.71
CA GLY A 21 5.92 7.51 5.10
C GLY A 21 5.07 6.39 4.50
N ILE A 22 5.17 6.15 3.19
CA ILE A 22 4.50 5.05 2.49
C ILE A 22 4.81 3.70 3.17
N GLY A 23 6.09 3.42 3.39
CA GLY A 23 6.54 2.20 4.05
C GLY A 23 5.98 2.04 5.46
N SER A 24 6.01 3.12 6.26
CA SER A 24 5.46 3.14 7.62
C SER A 24 3.97 2.81 7.64
N HIS A 25 3.16 3.45 6.79
CA HIS A 25 1.73 3.18 6.68
C HIS A 25 1.47 1.73 6.25
N ALA A 26 2.18 1.23 5.24
CA ALA A 26 2.03 -0.15 4.80
C ALA A 26 2.34 -1.16 5.91
N VAL A 27 3.41 -0.95 6.68
CA VAL A 27 3.77 -1.80 7.83
C VAL A 27 2.70 -1.72 8.93
N MET A 28 2.19 -0.52 9.23
CA MET A 28 1.12 -0.36 10.21
C MET A 28 -0.16 -1.08 9.77
N ILE A 29 -0.50 -1.08 8.48
CA ILE A 29 -1.64 -1.82 7.95
C ILE A 29 -1.37 -3.34 8.07
N LEU A 30 -0.21 -3.82 7.61
CA LEU A 30 0.20 -5.23 7.69
C LEU A 30 0.22 -5.80 9.11
N THR A 31 0.51 -4.95 10.10
CA THR A 31 0.55 -5.33 11.52
C THR A 31 -0.77 -5.03 12.26
N PHE A 32 -1.82 -4.64 11.53
CA PHE A 32 -3.14 -4.26 12.07
C PHE A 32 -3.14 -3.06 13.03
N ARG A 33 -2.04 -2.29 13.10
CA ARG A 33 -1.87 -1.16 14.02
C ARG A 33 -2.35 0.16 13.43
N HIS A 34 -2.61 0.22 12.13
CA HIS A 34 -3.06 1.45 11.48
C HIS A 34 -4.43 1.88 12.04
N SER A 35 -4.55 3.14 12.47
CA SER A 35 -5.79 3.70 13.06
C SER A 35 -6.75 4.26 12.01
N GLY A 36 -6.31 4.39 10.75
CA GLY A 36 -7.14 4.85 9.63
C GLY A 36 -7.21 6.37 9.48
N GLU A 37 -6.41 7.14 10.24
CA GLU A 37 -6.58 8.60 10.34
C GLU A 37 -5.48 9.45 9.68
N GLU A 38 -4.36 8.85 9.28
CA GLU A 38 -3.15 9.64 8.97
C GLU A 38 -3.06 10.11 7.50
N LEU A 39 -3.86 9.57 6.59
CA LEU A 39 -3.86 9.97 5.17
C LEU A 39 -4.94 11.03 4.84
N ARG A 40 -5.55 11.65 5.85
CA ARG A 40 -6.63 12.64 5.67
C ARG A 40 -6.17 13.95 5.02
N SER A 41 -4.87 14.26 5.06
CA SER A 41 -4.29 15.46 4.44
C SER A 41 -3.97 15.31 2.95
N ILE A 42 -4.15 14.12 2.37
CA ILE A 42 -3.83 13.85 0.97
C ILE A 42 -4.91 14.41 0.03
N SER A 43 -4.47 15.26 -0.91
CA SER A 43 -5.33 15.75 -2.00
C SER A 43 -5.81 14.61 -2.91
N SER A 44 -7.02 14.74 -3.47
CA SER A 44 -7.59 13.78 -4.42
C SER A 44 -6.69 13.51 -5.64
N ARG A 45 -5.98 14.54 -6.13
CA ARG A 45 -5.01 14.39 -7.24
C ARG A 45 -3.84 13.50 -6.84
N HIS A 46 -3.38 13.64 -5.60
CA HIS A 46 -2.27 12.87 -5.08
C HIS A 46 -2.69 11.41 -4.81
N THR A 47 -3.90 11.17 -4.29
CA THR A 47 -4.46 9.80 -4.22
C THR A 47 -4.56 9.15 -5.60
N ALA A 48 -5.02 9.88 -6.61
CA ALA A 48 -5.14 9.36 -7.97
C ALA A 48 -3.77 9.01 -8.56
N GLY A 49 -2.77 9.89 -8.38
CA GLY A 49 -1.39 9.61 -8.77
C GLY A 49 -0.81 8.39 -8.06
N LEU A 50 -1.01 8.28 -6.75
CA LEU A 50 -0.54 7.14 -5.96
C LEU A 50 -1.21 5.83 -6.40
N MET A 51 -2.52 5.85 -6.69
CA MET A 51 -3.23 4.69 -7.24
C MET A 51 -2.71 4.30 -8.62
N ALA A 52 -2.39 5.26 -9.49
CA ALA A 52 -1.81 4.96 -10.80
C ALA A 52 -0.44 4.28 -10.65
N VAL A 53 0.39 4.75 -9.72
CA VAL A 53 1.67 4.11 -9.40
C VAL A 53 1.44 2.69 -8.85
N ALA A 54 0.51 2.52 -7.92
CA ALA A 54 0.17 1.22 -7.35
C ALA A 54 -0.25 0.21 -8.43
N VAL A 55 -1.16 0.61 -9.33
CA VAL A 55 -1.59 -0.24 -10.46
C VAL A 55 -0.40 -0.57 -11.39
N GLY A 56 0.47 0.41 -11.67
CA GLY A 56 1.68 0.17 -12.45
C GLY A 56 2.60 -0.89 -11.81
N ILE A 57 2.75 -0.85 -10.48
CA ILE A 57 3.51 -1.84 -9.71
C ILE A 57 2.83 -3.22 -9.80
N VAL A 58 1.51 -3.31 -9.60
CA VAL A 58 0.75 -4.57 -9.71
C VAL A 58 0.98 -5.21 -11.08
N VAL A 59 0.90 -4.42 -12.15
CA VAL A 59 1.12 -4.88 -13.52
C VAL A 59 2.56 -5.34 -13.72
N ALA A 60 3.55 -4.55 -13.27
CA ALA A 60 4.95 -4.94 -13.36
C ALA A 60 5.25 -6.23 -12.58
N CYS A 61 4.80 -6.33 -11.33
CA CYS A 61 5.00 -7.50 -10.49
C CYS A 61 4.31 -8.74 -11.06
N THR A 62 3.12 -8.60 -11.63
CA THR A 62 2.46 -9.71 -12.32
C THR A 62 3.21 -10.12 -13.59
N HIS A 63 3.76 -9.16 -14.35
CA HIS A 63 4.52 -9.45 -15.57
C HIS A 63 5.83 -10.19 -15.29
N PHE A 64 6.53 -9.80 -14.23
CA PHE A 64 7.79 -10.42 -13.83
C PHE A 64 7.62 -11.66 -12.95
N ALA A 65 6.39 -12.07 -12.61
CA ALA A 65 6.21 -13.27 -11.78
C ALA A 65 6.73 -14.53 -12.51
N PRO A 66 7.42 -15.44 -11.80
CA PRO A 66 7.86 -16.70 -12.39
C PRO A 66 6.63 -17.50 -12.86
N SER A 67 6.71 -18.08 -14.06
CA SER A 67 5.56 -18.71 -14.72
C SER A 67 5.13 -20.00 -14.01
N SER A 68 4.15 -19.92 -13.11
CA SER A 68 3.39 -21.08 -12.65
C SER A 68 2.02 -21.10 -13.31
N ASN A 69 1.92 -21.55 -14.57
CA ASN A 69 0.64 -21.81 -15.28
C ASN A 69 -0.49 -20.76 -15.06
N SER A 70 -0.12 -19.47 -14.92
CA SER A 70 -1.00 -18.52 -14.24
C SER A 70 -2.06 -17.98 -15.18
N THR A 71 -3.30 -18.40 -14.94
CA THR A 71 -4.55 -17.97 -15.59
C THR A 71 -4.87 -16.47 -15.37
N HIS A 72 -3.99 -15.71 -14.72
CA HIS A 72 -4.21 -14.32 -14.36
C HIS A 72 -3.64 -13.37 -15.42
N SER A 73 -4.50 -12.88 -16.32
CA SER A 73 -4.16 -11.79 -17.23
C SER A 73 -3.80 -10.52 -16.45
N LEU A 74 -2.75 -9.80 -16.88
CA LEU A 74 -2.36 -8.49 -16.32
C LEU A 74 -3.55 -7.52 -16.18
N VAL A 75 -4.45 -7.59 -17.16
CA VAL A 75 -5.68 -6.79 -17.19
C VAL A 75 -6.60 -7.15 -16.03
N SER A 76 -6.75 -8.45 -15.72
CA SER A 76 -7.57 -8.93 -14.61
C SER A 76 -7.04 -8.46 -13.25
N CYS A 77 -5.72 -8.48 -13.04
CA CYS A 77 -5.10 -8.00 -11.81
C CYS A 77 -5.27 -6.48 -11.64
N ALA A 78 -5.03 -5.70 -12.69
CA ALA A 78 -5.25 -4.26 -12.66
C ALA A 78 -6.72 -3.89 -12.41
N LEU A 79 -7.65 -4.57 -13.08
CA LEU A 79 -9.09 -4.39 -12.85
C LEU A 79 -9.49 -4.73 -11.42
N PHE A 80 -8.95 -5.82 -10.86
CA PHE A 80 -9.22 -6.19 -9.48
C PHE A 80 -8.75 -5.12 -8.48
N ALA A 81 -7.54 -4.59 -8.68
CA ALA A 81 -7.03 -3.50 -7.86
C ALA A 81 -7.92 -2.25 -7.95
N LEU A 82 -8.37 -1.89 -9.16
CA LEU A 82 -9.27 -0.76 -9.36
C LEU A 82 -10.66 -0.99 -8.73
N LEU A 83 -11.18 -2.21 -8.77
CA LEU A 83 -12.45 -2.54 -8.14
C LEU A 83 -12.39 -2.40 -6.62
N ILE A 84 -11.33 -2.88 -5.97
CA ILE A 84 -11.13 -2.70 -4.53
C ILE A 84 -11.02 -1.21 -4.20
N ALA A 85 -10.26 -0.44 -4.99
CA ALA A 85 -10.16 1.00 -4.80
C ALA A 85 -11.52 1.70 -4.95
N ALA A 86 -12.35 1.27 -5.90
CA ALA A 86 -13.71 1.80 -6.07
C ALA A 86 -14.60 1.49 -4.87
N VAL A 87 -14.51 0.28 -4.31
CA VAL A 87 -15.22 -0.10 -3.07
C VAL A 87 -14.74 0.77 -1.91
N LEU A 88 -13.43 0.88 -1.69
CA LEU A 88 -12.86 1.65 -0.58
C LEU A 88 -13.13 3.15 -0.70
N ARG A 89 -13.40 3.67 -1.90
CA ARG A 89 -13.82 5.06 -2.10
C ARG A 89 -15.10 5.39 -1.33
N THR A 90 -15.96 4.41 -1.07
CA THR A 90 -17.15 4.59 -0.19
C THR A 90 -16.78 4.92 1.25
N PHE A 91 -15.55 4.63 1.69
CA PHE A 91 -15.03 5.00 3.00
C PHE A 91 -14.18 6.27 2.98
N GLY A 92 -14.01 6.91 1.81
CA GLY A 92 -13.31 8.17 1.62
C GLY A 92 -11.96 8.03 0.88
N MET A 93 -11.42 9.16 0.42
CA MET A 93 -10.18 9.18 -0.37
C MET A 93 -8.94 8.73 0.41
N HIS A 94 -8.94 8.87 1.73
CA HIS A 94 -7.88 8.39 2.61
C HIS A 94 -7.80 6.86 2.65
N ALA A 95 -8.94 6.16 2.57
CA ALA A 95 -8.99 4.70 2.49
C ALA A 95 -8.34 4.21 1.18
N VAL A 96 -8.65 4.88 0.07
CA VAL A 96 -8.03 4.62 -1.25
C VAL A 96 -6.53 4.90 -1.22
N ALA A 97 -6.10 6.01 -0.61
CA ALA A 97 -4.68 6.31 -0.47
C ALA A 97 -3.93 5.25 0.36
N GLY A 98 -4.53 4.75 1.45
CA GLY A 98 -3.94 3.69 2.26
C GLY A 98 -3.84 2.37 1.52
N TYR A 99 -4.85 2.05 0.70
CA TYR A 99 -4.80 0.89 -0.19
C TYR A 99 -3.71 1.02 -1.26
N ALA A 100 -3.59 2.19 -1.89
CA ALA A 100 -2.53 2.45 -2.86
C ALA A 100 -1.14 2.28 -2.22
N THR A 101 -0.96 2.87 -1.04
CA THR A 101 0.26 2.79 -0.23
C THR A 101 0.60 1.34 0.11
N PHE A 102 -0.41 0.56 0.47
CA PHE A 102 -0.28 -0.86 0.77
C PHE A 102 0.21 -1.66 -0.44
N LEU A 103 -0.45 -1.53 -1.60
CA LEU A 103 -0.06 -2.22 -2.84
C LEU A 103 1.36 -1.88 -3.30
N VAL A 104 1.76 -0.61 -3.21
CA VAL A 104 3.12 -0.16 -3.58
C VAL A 104 4.21 -0.93 -2.82
N VAL A 105 3.90 -1.40 -1.62
CA VAL A 105 4.84 -2.14 -0.76
C VAL A 105 4.64 -3.64 -0.85
N THR A 106 3.40 -4.13 -0.83
CA THR A 106 3.13 -5.57 -0.73
C THR A 106 3.37 -6.31 -2.03
N ASP A 107 3.08 -5.71 -3.19
CA ASP A 107 3.22 -6.41 -4.48
C ASP A 107 4.67 -6.73 -4.84
N PRO A 108 5.65 -5.81 -4.61
CA PRO A 108 7.07 -6.16 -4.75
C PRO A 108 7.51 -7.26 -3.78
N VAL A 109 7.00 -7.26 -2.54
CA VAL A 109 7.31 -8.31 -1.55
C VAL A 109 6.73 -9.66 -1.98
N ALA A 110 5.50 -9.68 -2.49
CA ALA A 110 4.86 -10.87 -3.03
C ALA A 110 5.65 -11.43 -4.22
N LEU A 111 6.10 -10.56 -5.14
CA LEU A 111 6.96 -10.95 -6.26
C LEU A 111 8.24 -11.64 -5.76
N VAL A 112 8.95 -11.05 -4.80
CA VAL A 112 10.16 -11.66 -4.23
C VAL A 112 9.83 -13.01 -3.59
N GLY A 113 8.70 -13.12 -2.87
CA GLY A 113 8.22 -14.36 -2.28
C GLY A 113 8.00 -15.47 -3.31
N ARG A 114 7.47 -15.15 -4.49
CA ARG A 114 7.27 -16.11 -5.60
C ARG A 114 8.58 -16.69 -6.15
N TYR A 115 9.70 -16.00 -5.99
CA TYR A 115 11.02 -16.50 -6.40
C TYR A 115 11.70 -17.39 -5.35
N LEU A 116 11.13 -17.54 -4.15
CA LEU A 116 11.66 -18.39 -3.10
C LEU A 116 11.27 -19.88 -3.30
N PRO A 117 12.00 -20.83 -2.66
CA PRO A 117 11.53 -22.20 -2.54
C PRO A 117 10.14 -22.24 -1.90
N MET A 118 9.21 -23.02 -2.46
CA MET A 118 7.78 -22.99 -2.08
C MET A 118 7.11 -21.62 -2.31
N GLY A 119 7.51 -20.91 -3.38
CA GLY A 119 7.00 -19.58 -3.72
C GLY A 119 5.48 -19.50 -3.84
N ASP A 120 4.82 -20.50 -4.44
CA ASP A 120 3.36 -20.54 -4.57
C ASP A 120 2.66 -20.59 -3.20
N LEU A 121 3.17 -21.40 -2.26
CA LEU A 121 2.62 -21.48 -0.90
C LEU A 121 2.87 -20.18 -0.13
N THR A 122 4.07 -19.61 -0.26
CA THR A 122 4.45 -18.35 0.38
C THR A 122 3.58 -17.20 -0.12
N ASP A 123 3.35 -17.13 -1.44
CA ASP A 123 2.48 -16.14 -2.07
C ASP A 123 1.03 -16.29 -1.61
N ALA A 124 0.50 -17.51 -1.51
CA ALA A 124 -0.85 -17.75 -1.01
C ALA A 124 -1.02 -17.31 0.45
N VAL A 125 -0.09 -17.68 1.33
CA VAL A 125 -0.11 -17.27 2.75
C VAL A 125 0.02 -15.76 2.89
N PHE A 126 0.94 -15.15 2.15
CA PHE A 126 1.14 -13.70 2.17
C PHE A 126 -0.08 -12.95 1.60
N SER A 127 -0.67 -13.43 0.52
CA SER A 127 -1.89 -12.87 -0.07
C SER A 127 -3.07 -12.94 0.90
N PHE A 128 -3.24 -14.08 1.59
CA PHE A 128 -4.26 -14.23 2.63
C PHE A 128 -4.04 -13.22 3.77
N TRP A 129 -2.79 -13.07 4.23
CA TRP A 129 -2.44 -12.09 5.26
C TRP A 129 -2.75 -10.66 4.81
N CYS A 130 -2.39 -10.33 3.57
CA CYS A 130 -2.65 -9.01 2.99
C CYS A 130 -4.14 -8.71 2.90
N LEU A 131 -4.95 -9.70 2.50
CA LEU A 131 -6.41 -9.57 2.49
C LEU A 131 -6.96 -9.32 3.90
N ALA A 132 -6.52 -10.08 4.91
CA ALA A 132 -6.95 -9.88 6.29
C ALA A 132 -6.58 -8.48 6.81
N ALA A 133 -5.34 -8.03 6.55
CA ALA A 133 -4.87 -6.70 6.92
C ALA A 133 -5.70 -5.59 6.27
N LEU A 134 -5.99 -5.73 4.98
CA LEU A 134 -6.77 -4.75 4.23
C LEU A 134 -8.24 -4.74 4.67
N SER A 135 -8.84 -5.89 4.97
CA SER A 135 -10.21 -5.97 5.50
C SER A 135 -10.33 -5.26 6.85
N ILE A 136 -9.37 -5.48 7.77
CA ILE A 136 -9.36 -4.81 9.07
C ILE A 136 -9.16 -3.30 8.90
N TYR A 137 -8.24 -2.89 8.03
CA TYR A 137 -8.04 -1.48 7.72
C TYR A 137 -9.30 -0.83 7.13
N GLY A 138 -9.93 -1.47 6.15
CA GLY A 138 -11.18 -0.99 5.56
C GLY A 138 -12.30 -0.87 6.59
N GLY A 139 -12.43 -1.84 7.50
CA GLY A 139 -13.37 -1.79 8.61
C GLY A 139 -13.11 -0.61 9.56
N LYS A 140 -11.85 -0.33 9.89
CA LYS A 140 -11.47 0.85 10.69
C LYS A 140 -11.78 2.16 9.98
N CYS A 141 -11.48 2.27 8.68
CA CYS A 141 -11.84 3.45 7.89
C CYS A 141 -13.36 3.66 7.84
N ALA A 142 -14.13 2.59 7.63
CA ALA A 142 -15.59 2.63 7.62
C ALA A 142 -16.14 3.10 8.97
N LYS A 143 -15.64 2.54 10.08
CA LYS A 143 -16.01 2.94 11.44
C LYS A 143 -15.73 4.43 11.69
N ASN A 144 -14.52 4.90 11.39
CA ASN A 144 -14.14 6.29 11.60
C ASN A 144 -15.01 7.25 10.79
N ARG A 145 -15.42 6.87 9.58
CA ARG A 145 -16.35 7.66 8.75
C ARG A 145 -17.75 7.76 9.37
N MET A 146 -18.22 6.71 10.05
CA MET A 146 -19.51 6.74 10.76
C MET A 146 -19.44 7.56 12.05
N GLU A 147 -18.33 7.51 12.78
CA GLU A 147 -18.14 8.24 14.04
C GLU A 147 -17.80 9.73 13.83
N SER A 148 -17.22 10.08 12.68
CA SER A 148 -16.93 11.46 12.28
C SER A 148 -17.45 11.76 10.87
N PRO A 149 -18.78 11.87 10.69
CA PRO A 149 -19.35 12.29 9.42
C PRO A 149 -18.98 13.75 9.18
N GLN A 150 -17.94 13.98 8.37
CA GLN A 150 -17.65 15.29 7.80
C GLN A 150 -18.67 15.63 6.71
#